data_AF-A0A1A8QR80-F1
#
_entry.id   AF-A0A1A8QR80-F1
#
_cell.length_a   1.000
_cell.length_b   1.000
_cell.length_c   1.000
_cell.angle_alpha   90.00
_cell.angle_beta   90.00
_cell.angle_gamma   90.00
#
_symmetry.space_group_name_H-M   'P 1'
#
loop_
_entity.id
_entity.type
_entity.pdbx_description
1 polymer ?
#
loop_
_entity_poly.entity_id
_entity_poly.type
_entity_poly.pdbx_seq_one_letter_code
_entity_poly.pdbx_strand_id
1 'polypeptide(L)'
;AVVHPIKSTKWRKPRIAKTINLAVWGVSLLVNLPIVIYSGLITKLNGCFCTIVWPEPQEAYYTAFMFYTFILGFLLPLMVICLCYLFIIIKVKSSGIRVG
;
A
#
# COMPACT_ATOMS: atom_id res chain seq x y z
N ALA A 1 -7.04 29.07 1.30
CA ALA A 1 -6.83 30.28 2.12
C ALA A 1 -5.50 30.87 1.66
N VAL A 2 -5.39 32.09 1.13
CA VAL A 2 -5.83 33.32 1.82
C VAL A 2 -6.54 34.36 0.91
N VAL A 3 -6.51 34.29 -0.44
CA VAL A 3 -7.19 35.36 -1.25
C VAL A 3 -8.13 34.84 -2.36
N HIS A 4 -8.04 33.57 -2.76
CA HIS A 4 -9.07 32.91 -3.59
C HIS A 4 -9.52 31.57 -2.98
N PRO A 5 -10.31 31.59 -1.89
CA PRO A 5 -10.64 30.39 -1.13
C PRO A 5 -11.67 29.46 -1.79
N ILE A 6 -12.31 29.85 -2.89
CA ILE A 6 -13.50 29.14 -3.43
C ILE A 6 -13.21 28.29 -4.68
N LYS A 7 -12.22 28.66 -5.52
CA LYS A 7 -11.83 27.84 -6.69
C LYS A 7 -10.80 26.76 -6.39
N SER A 8 -9.95 26.93 -5.38
CA SER A 8 -8.93 25.93 -4.97
C SER A 8 -9.56 24.68 -4.33
N THR A 9 -10.70 24.83 -3.65
CA THR A 9 -11.42 23.75 -2.95
C THR A 9 -12.11 22.76 -3.89
N LYS A 10 -12.31 23.12 -5.17
CA LYS A 10 -12.91 22.25 -6.19
C LYS A 10 -11.89 21.29 -6.83
N TRP A 11 -10.59 21.57 -6.69
CA TRP A 11 -9.50 20.84 -7.36
C TRP A 11 -9.05 19.58 -6.63
N ARG A 12 -9.29 19.48 -5.33
CA ARG A 12 -9.07 18.26 -4.55
C ARG A 12 -10.38 17.49 -4.49
N LYS A 13 -10.84 16.94 -5.63
CA LYS A 13 -12.15 16.26 -5.77
C LYS A 13 -12.44 15.41 -4.53
N PRO A 14 -13.38 15.80 -3.65
CA PRO A 14 -13.68 15.07 -2.41
C PRO A 14 -14.07 13.62 -2.69
N ARG A 15 -14.68 13.38 -3.86
CA ARG A 15 -14.99 12.04 -4.38
C ARG A 15 -13.72 11.19 -4.57
N ILE A 16 -12.66 11.75 -5.17
CA ILE A 16 -11.38 11.05 -5.34
C ILE A 16 -10.74 10.77 -3.97
N ALA A 17 -10.75 11.73 -3.05
CA ALA A 17 -10.22 11.53 -1.70
C ALA A 17 -10.97 10.42 -0.96
N LYS A 18 -12.31 10.39 -1.06
CA LYS A 18 -13.14 9.31 -0.49
C LYS A 18 -12.85 7.96 -1.17
N THR A 19 -12.73 7.92 -2.49
CA THR A 19 -12.41 6.68 -3.23
C THR A 19 -11.04 6.15 -2.84
N ILE A 20 -10.02 7.00 -2.76
CA ILE A 20 -8.66 6.60 -2.33
C ILE A 20 -8.71 6.08 -0.90
N ASN A 21 -9.41 6.78 0.01
CA ASN A 21 -9.51 6.33 1.39
C ASN A 21 -10.20 4.96 1.51
N LEU A 22 -11.32 4.77 0.81
CA LEU A 22 -12.01 3.48 0.75
C LEU A 22 -11.12 2.38 0.14
N ALA A 23 -10.39 2.70 -0.94
CA ALA A 23 -9.47 1.77 -1.57
C ALA A 23 -8.32 1.40 -0.61
N VAL A 24 -7.75 2.36 0.12
CA VAL A 24 -6.71 2.11 1.12
C VAL A 24 -7.25 1.20 2.23
N TRP A 25 -8.45 1.44 2.74
CA TRP A 25 -9.07 0.54 3.73
C TRP A 25 -9.30 -0.85 3.19
N GLY A 26 -9.86 -0.96 1.97
CA GLY A 26 -10.10 -2.25 1.33
C GLY A 26 -8.80 -3.04 1.09
N VAL A 27 -7.77 -2.36 0.57
CA VAL A 27 -6.44 -2.96 0.36
C VAL A 27 -5.82 -3.35 1.69
N SER A 28 -5.88 -2.51 2.73
CA SER A 28 -5.38 -2.85 4.06
C SER A 28 -6.05 -4.10 4.61
N LEU A 29 -7.37 -4.22 4.53
CA LEU A 29 -8.09 -5.40 4.99
C LEU A 29 -7.68 -6.65 4.19
N LEU A 30 -7.66 -6.54 2.86
CA LEU A 30 -7.24 -7.62 1.97
C LEU A 30 -5.82 -8.10 2.29
N VAL A 31 -4.90 -7.16 2.56
CA VAL A 31 -3.50 -7.46 2.83
C VAL A 31 -3.31 -8.20 4.16
N ASN A 32 -4.18 -7.93 5.13
CA ASN A 32 -4.15 -8.57 6.45
C ASN A 32 -4.84 -9.94 6.48
N LEU A 33 -5.72 -10.26 5.52
CA LEU A 33 -6.41 -11.56 5.45
C LEU A 33 -5.50 -12.78 5.61
N PRO A 34 -4.38 -12.93 4.87
CA PRO A 34 -3.52 -14.11 5.02
C PRO A 34 -2.97 -14.26 6.44
N ILE A 35 -2.63 -13.15 7.11
CA ILE A 35 -2.14 -13.18 8.48
C ILE A 35 -3.23 -13.69 9.42
N VAL A 36 -4.46 -13.20 9.27
CA VAL A 36 -5.59 -13.60 10.11
C VAL A 36 -5.97 -15.07 9.87
N ILE A 37 -6.05 -15.50 8.60
CA ILE A 37 -6.46 -16.86 8.22
C ILE A 37 -5.46 -17.90 8.71
N TYR A 38 -4.16 -17.62 8.60
CA TYR A 38 -3.11 -18.55 8.99
C TYR A 38 -2.65 -18.36 10.44
N SER A 39 -3.18 -17.39 11.18
CA SER A 39 -2.90 -17.27 12.62
C SER A 39 -3.53 -18.42 13.40
N GLY A 40 -2.75 -19.08 14.24
CA GLY A 40 -3.19 -20.23 15.02
C GLY A 40 -2.46 -20.35 16.36
N LEU A 41 -3.06 -21.10 17.28
CA LEU A 41 -2.47 -21.39 18.58
C LEU A 41 -1.67 -22.70 18.51
N ILE A 42 -0.40 -22.63 18.91
CA ILE A 42 0.45 -23.80 19.10
C ILE A 42 0.63 -24.01 20.61
N THR A 43 0.03 -25.08 21.14
CA THR A 43 0.23 -25.54 22.51
C THR A 43 1.44 -26.46 22.58
N LYS A 44 2.44 -26.07 23.39
CA LYS A 44 3.62 -26.89 23.74
C LYS A 44 3.68 -27.08 25.25
N LEU A 45 4.52 -28.01 25.73
CA LEU A 45 4.69 -28.28 27.17
C LEU A 45 4.94 -27.01 28.01
N ASN A 46 5.59 -25.99 27.44
CA ASN A 46 5.96 -24.74 28.12
C ASN A 46 4.98 -23.57 27.89
N GLY A 47 3.81 -23.81 27.30
CA GLY A 47 2.78 -22.77 27.11
C GLY A 47 2.10 -22.77 25.74
N CYS A 48 1.17 -21.84 25.57
CA CYS A 48 0.40 -21.63 24.34
C CYS A 48 0.90 -20.37 23.62
N PHE A 49 1.27 -20.50 22.35
CA PHE A 49 1.80 -19.40 21.53
C PHE A 49 0.89 -19.16 20.32
N CYS A 50 0.52 -17.91 20.07
CA CYS A 50 -0.14 -17.52 18.82
C CYS A 50 0.92 -17.21 17.76
N THR A 51 0.93 -17.97 16.67
CA THR A 51 1.87 -17.77 15.57
C THR A 51 1.19 -18.10 14.24
N ILE A 52 1.87 -17.79 13.14
CA ILE A 52 1.40 -18.16 11.80
C ILE A 52 1.67 -19.66 11.60
N VAL A 53 0.61 -20.42 11.37
CA VAL A 53 0.62 -21.87 11.13
C VAL A 53 0.40 -22.09 9.64
N TRP A 54 1.49 -22.36 8.92
CA TRP A 54 1.41 -22.65 7.49
C TRP A 54 0.96 -24.08 7.22
N PRO A 55 0.10 -24.30 6.22
CA PRO A 55 -0.22 -25.63 5.76
C PRO A 55 0.98 -26.26 5.02
N GLU A 56 0.96 -27.59 4.89
CA GLU A 56 2.00 -28.33 4.20
C GLU A 56 1.82 -28.20 2.67
N PRO A 57 2.88 -27.93 1.87
CA PRO A 57 4.29 -27.80 2.24
C PRO A 57 4.66 -26.40 2.76
N GLN A 58 5.15 -26.31 4.01
CA GLN A 58 5.38 -25.05 4.71
C GLN A 58 6.35 -24.11 3.97
N GLU A 59 7.42 -24.66 3.38
CA GLU A 59 8.46 -23.90 2.66
C GLU A 59 7.89 -23.03 1.53
N ALA A 60 6.89 -23.54 0.80
CA ALA A 60 6.26 -22.81 -0.30
C ALA A 60 5.47 -21.61 0.23
N TYR A 61 4.72 -21.79 1.32
CA TYR A 61 3.94 -20.72 1.94
C TYR A 61 4.82 -19.67 2.59
N TYR A 62 5.88 -20.07 3.30
CA TYR A 62 6.87 -19.14 3.86
C TYR A 62 7.53 -18.30 2.76
N THR A 63 8.00 -18.94 1.69
CA THR A 63 8.63 -18.26 0.55
C THR A 63 7.67 -17.27 -0.11
N ALA A 64 6.44 -17.71 -0.37
CA ALA A 64 5.41 -16.86 -0.96
C ALA A 64 5.08 -15.66 -0.06
N PHE A 65 4.96 -15.86 1.26
CA PHE A 65 4.69 -14.79 2.21
C PHE A 65 5.85 -13.79 2.32
N MET A 66 7.09 -14.26 2.23
CA MET A 66 8.27 -13.41 2.20
C MET A 66 8.27 -12.49 0.98
N PHE A 67 8.06 -13.04 -0.23
CA PHE A 67 7.96 -12.21 -1.44
C PHE A 67 6.77 -11.25 -1.40
N TYR A 68 5.62 -11.73 -0.91
CA TYR A 68 4.42 -10.93 -0.74
C TYR A 68 4.66 -9.71 0.16
N THR A 69 5.21 -9.92 1.35
CA THR A 69 5.54 -8.83 2.29
C THR A 69 6.62 -7.91 1.76
N PHE A 70 7.63 -8.43 1.07
CA PHE A 70 8.67 -7.63 0.42
C PHE A 70 8.10 -6.72 -0.68
N ILE A 71 7.22 -7.25 -1.53
CA ILE A 71 6.58 -6.48 -2.59
C ILE A 71 5.74 -5.35 -1.98
N LEU A 72 4.92 -5.66 -0.98
CA LEU A 72 4.03 -4.66 -0.37
C LEU A 72 4.75 -3.63 0.49
N GLY A 73 5.75 -4.05 1.26
CA GLY A 73 6.49 -3.19 2.18
C GLY A 73 7.57 -2.35 1.50
N PHE A 74 8.12 -2.81 0.37
CA PHE A 74 9.27 -2.17 -0.27
C PHE A 74 9.04 -1.83 -1.74
N LEU A 75 8.84 -2.84 -2.61
CA LEU A 75 8.83 -2.61 -4.06
C LEU A 75 7.66 -1.72 -4.51
N LEU A 76 6.46 -1.95 -4.00
CA LEU A 76 5.27 -1.18 -4.36
C LEU A 76 5.42 0.30 -3.94
N PRO A 77 5.76 0.62 -2.67
CA PRO A 77 6.07 2.00 -2.27
C PRO A 77 7.17 2.65 -3.12
N LEU A 78 8.26 1.93 -3.38
CA LEU A 78 9.37 2.44 -4.19
C LEU A 78 8.92 2.77 -5.62
N MET A 79 8.19 1.86 -6.26
CA MET A 79 7.64 2.06 -7.61
C MET A 79 6.71 3.28 -7.65
N VAL A 80 5.83 3.44 -6.65
CA VAL A 80 4.94 4.61 -6.57
C VAL A 80 5.75 5.90 -6.44
N ILE A 81 6.77 5.93 -5.58
CA ILE A 81 7.65 7.10 -5.41
C ILE A 81 8.37 7.42 -6.73
N CYS A 82 9.01 6.44 -7.35
CA CYS A 82 9.72 6.60 -8.62
C CYS A 82 8.79 7.15 -9.72
N LEU A 83 7.59 6.59 -9.88
CA LEU A 83 6.62 7.05 -10.86
C LEU A 83 6.13 8.48 -10.57
N CYS A 84 5.85 8.81 -9.31
CA CYS A 84 5.48 10.16 -8.91
C CYS A 84 6.56 11.18 -9.29
N TYR A 85 7.83 10.88 -9.01
CA TYR A 85 8.95 11.74 -9.38
C TYR A 85 9.13 11.88 -10.89
N LEU A 86 9.04 10.77 -11.63
CA LEU A 86 9.10 10.79 -13.10
C LEU A 86 7.99 11.68 -13.69
N PHE A 87 6.76 11.54 -13.21
CA PHE A 87 5.65 12.38 -13.65
C PHE A 87 5.86 13.86 -13.31
N ILE A 88 6.40 14.18 -12.13
CA ILE A 88 6.75 15.56 -11.76
C ILE A 88 7.79 16.11 -12.74
N ILE A 89 8.87 15.37 -13.01
CA ILE A 89 9.94 15.80 -13.94
C ILE A 89 9.39 16.02 -15.35
N ILE A 90 8.60 15.08 -15.88
CA ILE A 90 7.99 15.18 -17.21
C ILE A 90 7.09 16.42 -17.28
N LYS A 91 6.25 16.65 -16.26
CA LYS A 91 5.38 17.83 -16.20
C LYS A 91 6.18 19.12 -16.16
N VAL A 92 7.21 19.21 -15.31
CA VAL A 92 8.09 20.39 -15.20
C VAL A 92 8.79 20.67 -16.52
N LYS A 93 9.37 19.64 -17.18
CA LYS A 93 9.99 19.80 -18.51
C LYS A 93 8.99 20.27 -19.56
N SER A 94 7.79 19.70 -19.61
CA SER A 94 6.77 20.12 -20.60
C SER A 94 6.29 21.56 -20.39
N SER A 95 6.24 22.01 -19.13
CA SER A 95 5.88 23.40 -18.79
C SER A 95 7.02 24.37 -19.14
N GLY A 96 8.28 23.97 -18.93
CA GLY A 96 9.44 24.78 -19.33
C GLY A 96 9.57 24.97 -20.84
N ILE A 97 9.25 23.93 -21.63
CA ILE A 97 9.24 23.98 -23.11
C ILE A 97 8.12 24.88 -23.66
N ARG A 98 7.03 25.11 -22.91
CA ARG A 98 5.94 26.00 -23.36
C ARG A 98 6.17 27.48 -23.08
N VAL A 99 7.20 27.85 -22.32
CA VAL A 99 7.47 29.23 -21.89
C VAL A 99 8.74 29.80 -22.53
N GLY A 100 9.51 29.00 -23.28
CA GLY A 100 10.58 29.44 -24.18
C GLY A 100 10.09 29.44 -25.62
#